data_AF-A0A644XSD6-F1
#
_entry.id   AF-A0A644XSD6-F1
#
_cell.length_a   1.000
_cell.length_b   1.000
_cell.length_c   1.000
_cell.angle_alpha   90.00
_cell.angle_beta   90.00
_cell.angle_gamma   90.00
#
_symmetry.space_group_name_H-M   'P 1'
#
loop_
_entity.id
_entity.type
_entity.pdbx_description
1 polymer ?
#
loop_
_entity_poly.entity_id
_entity_poly.type
_entity_poly.pdbx_seq_one_letter_code
_entity_poly.pdbx_strand_id
1 'polypeptide(L)'
;MPIEKTFKAADIIELLREYDWSHQRRLSFEYIMFDGVNDSQVYARELGKLLSGLDCRVNLIRFHKIPGSDLSPSTEETMVKFRDFLTAKGFTCTIRASRGEDIFAACGMLSTSKL
;
A
#
# COMPACT_ATOMS: atom_id res chain seq x y z
N MET A 1 -2.75 6.75 -10.23
CA MET A 1 -1.31 6.55 -10.57
C MET A 1 -1.16 6.60 -12.08
N PRO A 2 -0.44 7.56 -12.70
CA PRO A 2 -0.41 7.70 -14.16
C PRO A 2 0.12 6.48 -14.92
N ILE A 3 1.06 5.73 -14.33
CA ILE A 3 1.66 4.53 -14.92
C ILE A 3 0.63 3.41 -15.18
N GLU A 4 -0.46 3.39 -14.41
CA GLU A 4 -1.57 2.43 -14.56
C GLU A 4 -2.23 2.48 -15.94
N LYS A 5 -2.14 3.62 -16.64
CA LYS A 5 -2.65 3.76 -18.01
C LYS A 5 -1.86 2.94 -19.02
N THR A 6 -0.58 2.70 -18.73
CA THR A 6 0.34 1.97 -19.62
C THR A 6 0.51 0.52 -19.16
N PHE A 7 0.69 0.31 -17.85
CA PHE A 7 0.84 -1.01 -17.25
C PHE A 7 -0.20 -1.16 -16.15
N LYS A 8 -1.27 -1.91 -16.43
CA LYS A 8 -2.33 -2.12 -15.46
C LYS A 8 -1.82 -3.00 -14.33
N ALA A 9 -2.18 -2.69 -13.09
CA ALA A 9 -1.82 -3.46 -11.92
C ALA A 9 -2.25 -4.92 -12.04
N ALA A 10 -3.42 -5.20 -12.64
CA ALA A 10 -3.90 -6.55 -12.87
C ALA A 10 -2.95 -7.36 -13.77
N ASP A 11 -2.46 -6.76 -14.86
CA ASP A 11 -1.54 -7.42 -15.80
C ASP A 11 -0.18 -7.69 -15.14
N ILE A 12 0.30 -6.74 -14.32
CA ILE A 12 1.53 -6.91 -13.53
C ILE A 12 1.35 -8.04 -12.52
N ILE A 13 0.24 -8.08 -11.81
CA ILE A 13 -0.02 -9.10 -10.78
C ILE A 13 -0.12 -10.49 -11.42
N GLU A 14 -0.72 -10.61 -12.60
CA GLU A 14 -0.74 -11.88 -13.34
C GLU A 14 0.67 -12.33 -13.72
N LEU A 15 1.49 -11.43 -14.24
CA LEU A 15 2.90 -11.72 -14.52
C LEU A 15 3.67 -12.17 -13.27
N LEU A 16 3.40 -11.57 -12.11
CA LEU A 16 4.04 -11.95 -10.84
C LEU A 16 3.61 -13.34 -10.34
N ARG A 17 2.44 -13.86 -10.77
CA ARG A 17 1.99 -15.23 -10.45
C ARG A 17 2.78 -16.29 -11.20
N GLU A 18 3.18 -15.98 -12.41
CA GLU A 18 3.95 -16.90 -13.26
C GLU A 18 5.44 -16.92 -12.88
N TYR A 19 5.88 -15.95 -12.06
CA TYR A 19 7.27 -15.84 -11.64
C TYR A 19 7.66 -16.85 -10.55
N ASP A 20 8.84 -17.46 -10.68
CA ASP A 20 9.40 -18.33 -9.66
C ASP A 20 10.07 -17.52 -8.53
N TRP A 21 9.43 -17.51 -7.36
CA TRP A 21 9.91 -16.82 -6.16
C TRP A 21 10.86 -17.64 -5.30
N SER A 22 11.15 -18.90 -5.65
CA SER A 22 11.89 -19.86 -4.81
C SER A 22 13.29 -19.39 -4.39
N HIS A 23 13.92 -18.53 -5.20
CA HIS A 23 15.28 -18.02 -4.97
C HIS A 23 15.33 -16.55 -4.52
N GLN A 24 14.19 -15.93 -4.22
CA GLN A 24 14.10 -14.51 -3.92
C GLN A 24 13.58 -14.24 -2.50
N ARG A 25 13.78 -13.01 -2.04
CA ARG A 25 13.05 -12.51 -0.87
C ARG A 25 11.56 -12.45 -1.21
N ARG A 26 10.73 -12.68 -0.19
CA ARG A 26 9.27 -12.70 -0.30
C ARG A 26 8.71 -11.40 -0.93
N LEU A 27 7.84 -11.55 -1.94
CA LEU A 27 7.16 -10.44 -2.60
C LEU A 27 6.39 -9.58 -1.59
N SER A 28 6.47 -8.25 -1.75
CA SER A 28 5.77 -7.30 -0.89
C SER A 28 5.09 -6.23 -1.72
N PHE A 29 3.83 -5.94 -1.41
CA PHE A 29 3.05 -4.86 -1.99
C PHE A 29 2.98 -3.69 -1.01
N GLU A 30 3.22 -2.48 -1.50
CA GLU A 30 3.04 -1.24 -0.74
C GLU A 30 1.69 -0.62 -1.08
N TYR A 31 0.90 -0.28 -0.06
CA TYR A 31 -0.44 0.27 -0.22
C TYR A 31 -0.59 1.54 0.63
N ILE A 32 -0.59 2.71 -0.02
CA ILE A 32 -0.78 3.99 0.67
C ILE A 32 -2.28 4.17 0.97
N MET A 33 -2.60 4.47 2.22
CA MET A 33 -3.96 4.60 2.72
C MET A 33 -4.42 6.06 2.69
N PHE A 34 -5.41 6.35 1.85
CA PHE A 34 -6.02 7.67 1.67
C PHE A 34 -7.47 7.65 2.15
N ASP A 35 -7.79 8.56 3.06
CA ASP A 35 -9.12 8.69 3.67
C ASP A 35 -10.21 8.91 2.62
N GLY A 36 -11.22 8.03 2.62
CA GLY A 36 -12.39 8.10 1.73
C GLY A 36 -12.11 7.77 0.26
N VAL A 37 -10.85 7.49 -0.11
CA VAL A 37 -10.47 7.20 -1.51
C VAL A 37 -10.28 5.71 -1.73
N ASN A 38 -9.45 5.07 -0.91
CA ASN A 38 -9.05 3.67 -1.11
C ASN A 38 -9.01 2.83 0.18
N ASP A 39 -9.49 3.36 1.30
CA ASP A 39 -9.35 2.77 2.62
C ASP A 39 -10.63 2.10 3.16
N SER A 40 -11.69 2.09 2.36
CA SER A 40 -12.93 1.40 2.73
C SER A 40 -12.78 -0.12 2.73
N GLN A 41 -13.67 -0.80 3.46
CA GLN A 41 -13.74 -2.26 3.53
C GLN A 41 -13.96 -2.93 2.15
N VAL A 42 -14.54 -2.24 1.18
CA VAL A 42 -14.71 -2.75 -0.19
C VAL A 42 -13.34 -2.93 -0.84
N TYR A 43 -12.44 -1.95 -0.71
CA TYR A 43 -11.09 -2.03 -1.27
C TYR A 43 -10.25 -3.12 -0.61
N ALA A 44 -10.40 -3.34 0.70
CA ALA A 44 -9.73 -4.45 1.37
C ALA A 44 -10.15 -5.82 0.80
N ARG A 45 -11.43 -5.98 0.47
CA ARG A 45 -11.94 -7.22 -0.17
C ARG A 45 -11.39 -7.39 -1.57
N GLU A 46 -11.44 -6.34 -2.39
CA GLU A 46 -10.94 -6.41 -3.77
C GLU A 46 -9.43 -6.61 -3.82
N LEU A 47 -8.67 -5.98 -2.93
CA LEU A 47 -7.23 -6.21 -2.80
C LEU A 47 -6.94 -7.67 -2.41
N GLY A 48 -7.68 -8.20 -1.43
CA GLY A 48 -7.53 -9.60 -1.03
C GLY A 48 -7.87 -10.58 -2.14
N LYS A 49 -8.87 -10.29 -2.99
CA LYS A 49 -9.16 -11.10 -4.18
C LYS A 49 -8.03 -11.02 -5.20
N LEU A 50 -7.59 -9.80 -5.51
CA LEU A 50 -6.57 -9.52 -6.51
C LEU A 50 -5.24 -10.22 -6.20
N LEU A 51 -4.87 -10.29 -4.92
CA LEU A 51 -3.62 -10.91 -4.46
C LEU A 51 -3.77 -12.38 -4.04
N SER A 52 -4.99 -12.94 -4.09
CA SER A 52 -5.23 -14.32 -3.65
C SER A 52 -4.37 -15.30 -4.43
N GLY A 53 -3.69 -16.23 -3.76
CA GLY A 53 -2.81 -17.23 -4.38
C GLY A 53 -1.36 -16.78 -4.59
N LEU A 54 -1.02 -15.51 -4.32
CA LEU A 54 0.37 -15.04 -4.25
C LEU A 54 0.89 -15.14 -2.81
N ASP A 55 2.05 -15.77 -2.61
CA ASP A 55 2.74 -15.69 -1.33
C ASP A 55 3.44 -14.33 -1.17
N CYS A 56 2.70 -13.37 -0.62
CA CYS A 56 3.15 -11.99 -0.51
C CYS A 56 2.85 -11.37 0.86
N ARG A 57 3.50 -10.24 1.11
CA ARG A 57 3.20 -9.33 2.20
C ARG A 57 2.48 -8.10 1.67
N VAL A 58 1.61 -7.52 2.48
CA VAL A 58 1.00 -6.21 2.22
C VAL A 58 1.43 -5.26 3.32
N ASN A 59 2.03 -4.13 2.93
CA ASN A 59 2.45 -3.08 3.84
C ASN A 59 1.55 -1.86 3.62
N LEU A 60 0.68 -1.60 4.58
CA LEU A 60 -0.11 -0.38 4.63
C LEU A 60 0.79 0.78 5.03
N ILE A 61 0.80 1.83 4.22
CA ILE A 61 1.60 3.03 4.43
C ILE A 61 0.65 4.17 4.75
N ARG A 62 0.88 4.83 5.88
CA ARG A 62 0.14 6.03 6.23
C ARG A 62 0.54 7.14 5.25
N PHE A 63 -0.44 7.80 4.65
CA PHE A 63 -0.16 9.00 3.87
C PHE A 63 0.27 10.15 4.81
N HIS A 64 1.26 10.93 4.41
CA HIS A 64 1.60 12.18 5.11
C HIS A 64 1.08 13.33 4.27
N LYS A 65 0.23 14.18 4.84
CA LYS A 65 -0.39 15.28 4.09
C LYS A 65 0.69 16.26 3.63
N ILE A 66 0.72 16.52 2.33
CA ILE A 66 1.64 17.47 1.69
C ILE A 66 0.87 18.78 1.43
N PRO A 67 1.51 19.96 1.57
CA PRO A 67 0.89 21.23 1.20
C PRO A 67 0.31 21.21 -0.22
N GLY A 68 -0.94 21.64 -0.38
CA GLY A 68 -1.63 21.70 -1.68
C GLY A 68 -2.25 20.39 -2.16
N SER A 69 -2.17 19.29 -1.38
CA SER A 69 -2.90 18.05 -1.68
C SER A 69 -4.27 18.03 -1.00
N ASP A 70 -5.31 17.68 -1.77
CA ASP A 70 -6.66 17.42 -1.27
C ASP A 70 -6.80 16.06 -0.58
N LEU A 71 -5.76 15.21 -0.67
CA LEU A 71 -5.76 13.89 -0.06
C LEU A 71 -5.52 14.00 1.45
N SER A 72 -6.20 13.13 2.20
CA SER A 72 -6.08 13.05 3.66
C SER A 72 -5.61 11.67 4.10
N PRO A 73 -4.86 11.58 5.21
CA PRO A 73 -4.46 10.30 5.77
C PRO A 73 -5.66 9.56 6.33
N SER A 74 -5.75 8.26 6.06
CA SER A 74 -6.71 7.39 6.76
C SER A 74 -6.48 7.42 8.27
N THR A 75 -7.56 7.26 9.03
CA THR A 75 -7.48 7.14 10.49
C THR A 75 -6.80 5.84 10.90
N GLU A 76 -6.14 5.86 12.07
CA GLU A 76 -5.46 4.66 12.61
C GLU A 76 -6.43 3.49 12.76
N GLU A 77 -7.65 3.76 13.23
CA GLU A 77 -8.70 2.74 13.37
C GLU A 77 -9.04 2.09 12.02
N THR A 78 -9.12 2.88 10.94
CA THR A 78 -9.41 2.37 9.59
C THR A 78 -8.24 1.53 9.07
N MET A 79 -7.01 1.99 9.26
CA MET A 79 -5.81 1.23 8.88
C MET A 79 -5.74 -0.11 9.63
N VAL A 80 -6.04 -0.11 10.93
CA VAL A 80 -6.09 -1.30 11.77
C VAL A 80 -7.16 -2.29 11.28
N LYS A 81 -8.39 -1.82 11.03
CA LYS A 81 -9.47 -2.66 10.49
C LYS A 81 -9.12 -3.26 9.13
N PHE A 82 -8.52 -2.46 8.24
CA PHE A 82 -8.10 -2.90 6.91
C PHE A 82 -7.01 -3.98 7.00
N ARG A 83 -6.00 -3.76 7.85
CA ARG A 83 -4.94 -4.74 8.14
C ARG A 83 -5.53 -6.03 8.68
N ASP A 84 -6.37 -5.94 9.71
CA ASP A 84 -6.92 -7.11 10.40
C ASP A 84 -7.81 -7.95 9.48
N PHE A 85 -8.56 -7.29 8.59
CA PHE A 85 -9.31 -7.97 7.55
C PHE A 85 -8.40 -8.79 6.60
N LEU A 86 -7.33 -8.19 6.09
CA LEU A 86 -6.40 -8.89 5.19
C LEU A 86 -5.67 -10.03 5.93
N THR A 87 -5.27 -9.80 7.17
CA THR A 87 -4.66 -10.83 8.03
C THR A 87 -5.61 -12.00 8.25
N ALA A 88 -6.89 -11.73 8.52
CA ALA A 88 -7.91 -12.76 8.65
C ALA A 88 -8.16 -13.54 7.34
N LYS A 89 -7.76 -12.99 6.19
CA LYS A 89 -7.78 -13.67 4.88
C LYS A 89 -6.49 -14.41 4.54
N GLY A 90 -5.53 -14.48 5.46
CA GLY A 90 -4.29 -15.25 5.33
C GLY A 90 -3.10 -14.45 4.79
N PHE A 91 -3.25 -13.15 4.54
CA PHE A 91 -2.12 -12.31 4.13
C PHE A 91 -1.26 -11.91 5.34
N THR A 92 0.05 -11.81 5.13
CA THR A 92 0.91 -11.11 6.10
C THR A 92 0.76 -9.61 5.85
N CYS A 93 -0.12 -8.95 6.61
CA CYS A 93 -0.39 -7.52 6.49
C CYS A 93 0.20 -6.73 7.67
N THR A 94 0.95 -5.65 7.39
CA THR A 94 1.53 -4.78 8.42
C THR A 94 1.21 -3.32 8.16
N ILE A 95 1.18 -2.50 9.21
CA ILE A 95 1.17 -1.04 9.08
C ILE A 95 2.61 -0.58 9.27
N ARG A 96 3.16 0.08 8.25
CA ARG A 96 4.55 0.56 8.28
C ARG A 96 4.66 1.71 9.27
N ALA A 97 5.55 1.57 10.25
CA ALA A 97 5.89 2.66 11.16
C ALA A 97 6.52 3.82 10.36
N SER A 98 5.97 5.01 10.52
CA SER A 98 6.57 6.24 10.01
C SER A 98 7.92 6.46 10.69
N ARG A 99 8.98 6.74 9.91
CA ARG A 99 10.30 7.15 10.40
C ARG A 99 10.67 8.45 9.69
N GLY A 100 11.08 9.48 10.44
CA GLY A 100 11.51 10.78 9.90
C GLY A 100 10.38 11.77 9.60
N GLU A 101 9.22 11.62 10.25
CA GLU A 101 8.09 12.54 10.14
C GLU A 101 8.39 13.91 10.76
N ASP A 102 9.16 13.89 11.84
CA ASP A 102 9.71 15.03 12.58
C ASP A 102 10.72 15.86 11.77
N ILE A 103 11.29 15.30 10.70
CA ILE A 103 12.33 15.93 9.87
C ILE A 103 11.97 16.01 8.38
N PHE A 104 10.68 15.87 8.02
CA PHE A 104 10.22 15.85 6.63
C PHE A 104 10.95 14.81 5.72
N ALA A 105 11.50 13.75 6.30
CA ALA A 105 12.24 12.71 5.57
C ALA A 105 11.43 11.43 5.33
N ALA A 106 10.16 11.39 5.73
CA ALA A 106 9.31 10.24 5.47
C ALA A 106 9.05 10.06 3.95
N CYS A 107 8.70 8.84 3.56
CA CYS A 107 8.43 8.48 2.17
C CYS A 107 7.36 9.41 1.55
N GLY A 108 7.72 10.12 0.48
CA GLY A 108 6.86 11.11 -0.19
C GLY A 108 7.12 12.57 0.20
N MET A 109 7.89 12.84 1.26
CA MET A 109 8.24 14.20 1.72
C MET A 109 9.61 14.68 1.23
N LEU A 110 10.35 13.86 0.49
CA LEU A 110 11.60 14.24 -0.16
C LEU A 110 11.32 15.22 -1.32
N SER A 111 11.16 16.50 -0.97
CA SER A 111 11.09 17.62 -1.88
C SER A 111 12.50 18.16 -2.14
N THR A 112 12.85 18.36 -3.42
CA THR A 112 14.07 19.08 -3.83
C THR A 112 13.90 20.60 -3.80
N SER A 113 12.95 21.13 -3.02
CA SER A 113 12.83 22.58 -2.83
C SER A 113 14.12 23.10 -2.20
N LYS A 114 14.87 23.91 -2.96
CA LYS A 114 16.03 24.64 -2.46
C LYS A 114 15.62 25.37 -1.17
N LEU A 115 16.42 25.21 -0.13
CA LEU A 115 16.50 26.13 1.01
C LEU A 115 16.68 27.57 0.50
#